data_AF-A0A4D4LFE4-F1
#
_entry.id   AF-A0A4D4LFE4-F1
#
_cell.length_a   1.000
_cell.length_b   1.000
_cell.length_c   1.000
_cell.angle_alpha   90.00
_cell.angle_beta   90.00
_cell.angle_gamma   90.00
#
_symmetry.space_group_name_H-M   'P 1'
#
loop_
_entity.id
_entity.type
_entity.pdbx_description
1 polymer ?
#
loop_
_entity_poly.entity_id
_entity_poly.type
_entity_poly.pdbx_seq_one_letter_code
_entity_poly.pdbx_strand_id
1 'polypeptide(L)'
;MRGGRKGLLALLLGALLMAVAACGGSDDDGKKGGDGKGDRPKTSRAVVTIAPKDGAKGVDTSGALKVTSAKGTLSSVKVKDAKGTAVEGKIAQGGKSWRPDAHLRSDTTYTVDAVAKDAQGLTATKHATFTTLRPKNTFLGVYTPEDGSTVGVGMPVSLHFTRGITHPADVEKG
;
A
#
# COMPACT_ATOMS: atom_id res chain seq x y z
N MET A 1 9.13 -49.43 -52.43
CA MET A 1 10.04 -49.25 -53.59
C MET A 1 10.29 -47.76 -53.78
N ARG A 2 11.57 -47.35 -53.85
CA ARG A 2 12.09 -46.11 -54.48
C ARG A 2 11.68 -44.81 -53.76
N GLY A 3 12.56 -43.97 -53.21
CA GLY A 3 13.99 -43.76 -53.42
C GLY A 3 14.26 -42.35 -53.98
N GLY A 4 15.40 -41.77 -53.57
CA GLY A 4 16.02 -40.55 -54.17
C GLY A 4 15.68 -39.24 -53.44
N ARG A 5 16.52 -38.66 -52.57
CA ARG A 5 17.92 -38.16 -52.66
C ARG A 5 18.08 -36.82 -53.40
N LYS A 6 18.98 -36.00 -52.81
CA LYS A 6 19.80 -34.87 -53.34
C LYS A 6 19.17 -33.48 -53.22
N GLY A 7 19.85 -32.41 -52.81
CA GLY A 7 21.25 -32.11 -52.44
C GLY A 7 21.26 -30.77 -51.67
N LEU A 8 22.12 -30.55 -50.66
CA LEU A 8 23.54 -30.19 -50.69
C LEU A 8 23.83 -28.77 -51.27
N LEU A 9 24.37 -27.87 -50.43
CA LEU A 9 25.39 -26.80 -50.68
C LEU A 9 25.26 -25.73 -49.55
N ALA A 10 26.07 -25.76 -48.48
CA ALA A 10 27.47 -25.30 -48.35
C ALA A 10 27.61 -23.75 -48.37
N LEU A 11 27.88 -23.15 -47.20
CA LEU A 11 29.18 -22.59 -46.75
C LEU A 11 29.46 -21.17 -47.26
N LEU A 12 29.45 -20.18 -46.37
CA LEU A 12 30.34 -19.01 -46.45
C LEU A 12 30.88 -18.62 -45.06
N LEU A 13 32.21 -18.64 -45.01
CA LEU A 13 33.11 -18.17 -43.96
C LEU A 13 33.03 -16.65 -43.77
N GLY A 14 33.27 -16.19 -42.54
CA GLY A 14 33.53 -14.78 -42.24
C GLY A 14 34.25 -14.62 -40.90
N ALA A 15 35.56 -14.90 -40.90
CA ALA A 15 36.48 -14.55 -39.82
C ALA A 15 36.84 -13.06 -39.92
N LEU A 16 36.78 -12.33 -38.80
CA LEU A 16 37.50 -11.06 -38.66
C LEU A 16 38.02 -10.91 -37.23
N LEU A 17 39.32 -11.14 -37.09
CA LEU A 17 40.15 -10.81 -35.93
C LEU A 17 40.97 -9.55 -36.23
N MET A 18 41.33 -8.85 -35.14
CA MET A 18 42.42 -7.87 -34.94
C MET A 18 42.03 -6.38 -34.88
N ALA A 19 42.16 -5.80 -33.69
CA ALA A 19 43.02 -4.63 -33.45
C ALA A 19 43.36 -4.50 -31.96
N VAL A 20 44.66 -4.40 -31.71
CA VAL A 20 45.38 -4.30 -30.44
C VAL A 20 45.45 -2.83 -30.02
N ALA A 21 45.26 -2.53 -28.74
CA ALA A 21 45.79 -1.31 -28.12
C ALA A 21 46.44 -1.69 -26.80
N ALA A 22 47.76 -1.83 -26.85
CA ALA A 22 48.64 -1.90 -25.71
C ALA A 22 48.96 -0.47 -25.25
N CYS A 23 48.90 -0.22 -23.95
CA CYS A 23 49.81 0.71 -23.28
C CYS A 23 49.90 0.32 -21.80
N GLY A 24 51.09 -0.08 -21.37
CA GLY A 24 51.43 -0.31 -19.97
C GLY A 24 51.94 0.96 -19.30
N GLY A 25 52.07 0.92 -17.98
CA GLY A 25 52.73 1.94 -17.17
C GLY A 25 52.53 1.72 -15.68
N SER A 26 53.65 1.63 -14.96
CA SER A 26 53.87 1.11 -13.62
C SER A 26 53.37 1.97 -12.44
N ASP A 27 53.48 1.38 -11.25
CA ASP A 27 53.32 1.92 -9.89
C ASP A 27 53.76 3.39 -9.69
N ASP A 28 52.94 4.17 -8.97
CA ASP A 28 53.40 5.34 -8.22
C ASP A 28 52.62 5.49 -6.90
N ASP A 29 53.39 5.40 -5.82
CA ASP A 29 53.00 5.54 -4.42
C ASP A 29 52.61 7.00 -4.11
N GLY A 30 51.34 7.32 -4.31
CA GLY A 30 50.79 8.68 -4.15
C GLY A 30 49.90 8.84 -2.92
N LYS A 31 50.47 8.77 -1.72
CA LYS A 31 49.81 9.11 -0.45
C LYS A 31 49.29 10.56 -0.49
N LYS A 32 47.98 10.74 -0.73
CA LYS A 32 47.23 11.94 -0.34
C LYS A 32 46.01 11.55 0.46
N GLY A 33 46.22 11.46 1.78
CA GLY A 33 45.14 11.58 2.75
C GLY A 33 44.51 12.95 2.60
N GLY A 34 43.46 13.03 1.78
CA GLY A 34 42.48 14.10 1.88
C GLY A 34 41.54 13.73 3.00
N ASP A 35 41.55 14.50 4.09
CA ASP A 35 40.47 14.55 5.07
C ASP A 35 39.20 15.04 4.36
N GLY A 36 38.57 14.12 3.64
CA GLY A 36 37.21 14.27 3.17
C GLY A 36 36.32 14.29 4.39
N LYS A 37 36.04 15.48 4.93
CA LYS A 37 34.73 15.75 5.53
C LYS A 37 33.68 15.61 4.41
N GLY A 38 33.45 14.38 3.98
CA GLY A 38 32.39 14.03 3.07
C GLY A 38 31.08 14.35 3.77
N ASP A 39 30.30 15.24 3.16
CA ASP A 39 28.94 15.55 3.57
C ASP A 39 28.14 14.24 3.49
N ARG A 40 27.97 13.56 4.64
CA ARG A 40 27.23 12.29 4.68
C ARG A 40 25.78 12.59 4.28
N PRO A 41 25.14 11.72 3.47
CA PRO A 41 23.73 11.91 3.10
C PRO A 41 22.87 12.14 4.35
N LYS A 42 22.19 13.29 4.41
CA LYS A 42 21.29 13.61 5.52
C LYS A 42 20.03 12.77 5.40
N THR A 43 19.70 12.00 6.44
CA THR A 43 18.45 11.25 6.53
C THR A 43 17.40 12.06 7.28
N SER A 44 16.13 11.89 6.88
CA SER A 44 15.01 12.55 7.54
C SER A 44 14.87 12.10 8.99
N ARG A 45 14.51 13.03 9.87
CA ARG A 45 14.15 12.72 11.26
C ARG A 45 12.67 12.37 11.44
N ALA A 46 11.85 12.51 10.40
CA ALA A 46 10.43 12.20 10.46
C ALA A 46 10.21 10.70 10.70
N VAL A 47 9.26 10.38 11.57
CA VAL A 47 8.90 9.01 11.93
C VAL A 47 7.45 8.79 11.53
N VAL A 48 7.24 7.90 10.56
CA VAL A 48 5.90 7.50 10.11
C VAL A 48 5.52 6.17 10.76
N THR A 49 4.32 6.14 11.35
CA THR A 49 3.72 4.93 11.93
C THR A 49 2.45 4.61 11.17
N ILE A 50 2.29 3.35 10.79
CA ILE A 50 1.08 2.82 10.17
C ILE A 50 0.50 1.77 11.12
N ALA A 51 -0.77 1.94 11.45
CA ALA A 51 -1.61 0.91 12.04
C ALA A 51 -2.69 0.54 11.01
N PRO A 52 -2.99 -0.75 10.80
CA PRO A 52 -2.40 -1.94 11.44
C PRO A 52 -0.93 -2.16 11.08
N LYS A 53 -0.27 -3.09 11.78
CA LYS A 53 1.10 -3.52 11.45
C LYS A 53 1.13 -4.13 10.05
N ASP A 54 2.28 -4.01 9.40
CA ASP A 54 2.52 -4.66 8.12
C ASP A 54 2.34 -6.19 8.21
N GLY A 55 1.64 -6.76 7.23
CA GLY A 55 1.23 -8.16 7.17
C GLY A 55 0.06 -8.55 8.09
N ALA A 56 -0.57 -7.61 8.81
CA ALA A 56 -1.69 -7.94 9.69
C ALA A 56 -2.89 -8.53 8.91
N LYS A 57 -3.58 -9.49 9.53
CA LYS A 57 -4.76 -10.17 8.98
C LYS A 57 -5.90 -10.08 9.97
N GLY A 58 -7.13 -10.20 9.48
CA GLY A 58 -8.32 -10.17 10.35
C GLY A 58 -8.59 -8.79 10.93
N VAL A 59 -8.15 -7.74 10.24
CA VAL A 59 -8.27 -6.35 10.72
C VAL A 59 -9.72 -5.88 10.62
N ASP A 60 -10.19 -5.17 11.65
CA ASP A 60 -11.51 -4.53 11.62
C ASP A 60 -11.66 -3.55 10.45
N THR A 61 -12.85 -3.50 9.89
CA THR A 61 -13.17 -2.64 8.75
C THR A 61 -13.39 -1.18 9.15
N SER A 62 -13.61 -0.91 10.44
CA SER A 62 -13.80 0.43 10.99
C SER A 62 -12.68 0.81 11.96
N GLY A 63 -12.19 2.04 11.90
CA GLY A 63 -11.31 2.63 12.92
C GLY A 63 -9.89 2.06 13.02
N ALA A 64 -9.60 0.91 12.40
CA ALA A 64 -8.34 0.20 12.54
C ALA A 64 -7.17 0.83 11.76
N LEU A 65 -7.45 1.40 10.58
CA LEU A 65 -6.44 2.03 9.73
C LEU A 65 -6.18 3.48 10.17
N LYS A 66 -4.95 3.73 10.64
CA LYS A 66 -4.47 5.05 11.03
C LYS A 66 -3.00 5.22 10.66
N VAL A 67 -2.67 6.33 10.03
CA VAL A 67 -1.29 6.72 9.74
C VAL A 67 -0.95 7.96 10.56
N THR A 68 0.21 7.99 11.21
CA THR A 68 0.65 9.14 12.00
C THR A 68 2.09 9.52 11.70
N SER A 69 2.44 10.78 11.94
CA SER A 69 3.81 11.29 11.81
C SER A 69 4.26 11.98 13.09
N ALA A 70 5.48 11.66 13.53
CA ALA A 70 6.22 12.35 14.58
C ALA A 70 7.49 12.98 14.00
N LYS A 71 7.94 14.11 14.59
CA LYS A 71 9.11 14.88 14.10
C LYS A 71 9.02 15.29 12.62
N GLY A 72 7.79 15.41 12.11
CA GLY A 72 7.49 15.79 10.74
C GLY A 72 6.00 15.96 10.49
N THR A 73 5.64 16.06 9.22
CA THR A 73 4.26 16.14 8.73
C THR A 73 4.07 15.19 7.56
N LEU A 74 2.98 14.43 7.56
CA LEU A 74 2.51 13.67 6.41
C LEU A 74 2.28 14.63 5.24
N SER A 75 2.93 14.34 4.12
CA SER A 75 2.74 15.06 2.85
C SER A 75 1.94 14.25 1.84
N SER A 76 1.91 12.93 1.96
CA SER A 76 1.09 12.06 1.13
C SER A 76 0.78 10.77 1.87
N VAL A 77 -0.47 10.31 1.77
CA VAL A 77 -0.88 8.96 2.16
C VAL A 77 -1.73 8.42 1.03
N LYS A 78 -1.33 7.28 0.47
CA LYS A 78 -2.07 6.59 -0.57
C LYS A 78 -2.43 5.21 -0.04
N VAL A 79 -3.71 4.88 -0.10
CA VAL A 79 -4.21 3.57 0.29
C VAL A 79 -4.99 3.00 -0.88
N LYS A 80 -4.72 1.75 -1.23
CA LYS A 80 -5.37 1.06 -2.35
C LYS A 80 -5.71 -0.36 -1.95
N ASP A 81 -6.79 -0.90 -2.52
CA ASP A 81 -7.05 -2.33 -2.44
C ASP A 81 -6.22 -3.12 -3.45
N ALA A 82 -6.28 -4.45 -3.37
CA ALA A 82 -5.61 -5.36 -4.27
C ALA A 82 -6.03 -5.21 -5.75
N LYS A 83 -7.15 -4.53 -6.05
CA LYS A 83 -7.62 -4.22 -7.40
C LYS A 83 -7.12 -2.85 -7.88
N GLY A 84 -6.37 -2.13 -7.06
CA GLY A 84 -5.86 -0.78 -7.33
C GLY A 84 -6.85 0.34 -7.04
N THR A 85 -8.03 0.04 -6.50
CA THR A 85 -9.04 1.03 -6.14
C THR A 85 -8.55 1.83 -4.93
N ALA A 86 -8.53 3.16 -5.06
CA ALA A 86 -8.11 4.03 -3.97
C ALA A 86 -9.13 4.02 -2.82
N VAL A 87 -8.62 4.17 -1.60
CA VAL A 87 -9.42 4.44 -0.41
C VAL A 87 -9.31 5.94 -0.12
N GLU A 88 -10.46 6.61 -0.11
CA GLU A 88 -10.54 8.02 0.26
C GLU A 88 -10.25 8.20 1.74
N GLY A 89 -9.57 9.29 2.07
CA GLY A 89 -9.23 9.64 3.44
C GLY A 89 -8.52 10.98 3.51
N LYS A 90 -8.52 11.56 4.70
CA LYS A 90 -8.02 12.92 4.95
C LYS A 90 -6.78 12.94 5.83
N ILE A 91 -5.81 13.76 5.44
CA ILE A 91 -4.73 14.19 6.33
C ILE A 91 -5.29 15.27 7.24
N ALA A 92 -5.18 15.08 8.55
CA ALA A 92 -5.73 15.96 9.58
C ALA A 92 -4.64 16.39 10.58
N GLN A 93 -5.03 17.29 11.49
CA GLN A 93 -4.18 17.80 12.57
C GLN A 93 -2.85 18.37 12.06
N GLY A 94 -2.92 19.20 11.00
CA GLY A 94 -1.73 19.81 10.40
C GLY A 94 -0.67 18.80 9.93
N GLY A 95 -1.10 17.67 9.36
CA GLY A 95 -0.20 16.64 8.86
C GLY A 95 0.22 15.59 9.86
N LYS A 96 -0.39 15.53 11.05
CA LYS A 96 0.01 14.58 12.10
C LYS A 96 -0.72 13.24 12.02
N SER A 97 -1.87 13.20 11.37
CA SER A 97 -2.66 11.98 11.22
C SER A 97 -3.34 11.87 9.86
N TRP A 98 -3.60 10.65 9.42
CA TRP A 98 -4.49 10.34 8.30
C TRP A 98 -5.37 9.15 8.68
N ARG A 99 -6.63 9.18 8.23
CA ARG A 99 -7.60 8.09 8.37
C ARG A 99 -8.51 8.01 7.14
N PRO A 100 -9.04 6.83 6.81
CA PRO A 100 -10.10 6.69 5.81
C PRO A 100 -11.32 7.53 6.15
N ASP A 101 -12.07 7.96 5.13
CA ASP A 101 -13.33 8.68 5.32
C ASP A 101 -14.54 7.76 5.52
N ALA A 102 -14.41 6.50 5.08
CA ALA A 102 -15.43 5.48 5.20
C ALA A 102 -14.85 4.14 5.69
N HIS A 103 -15.75 3.21 6.03
CA HIS A 103 -15.40 1.84 6.36
C HIS A 103 -14.66 1.15 5.21
N LEU A 104 -13.65 0.36 5.56
CA LEU A 104 -12.96 -0.51 4.61
C LEU A 104 -13.86 -1.68 4.22
N ARG A 105 -13.63 -2.24 3.04
CA ARG A 105 -14.30 -3.48 2.62
C ARG A 105 -13.75 -4.64 3.45
N SER A 106 -14.63 -5.56 3.82
CA SER A 106 -14.25 -6.84 4.41
C SER A 106 -13.53 -7.72 3.39
N ASP A 107 -12.77 -8.72 3.86
CA ASP A 107 -12.09 -9.71 3.05
C ASP A 107 -11.23 -9.09 1.92
N THR A 108 -10.59 -7.97 2.22
CA THR A 108 -9.85 -7.16 1.24
C THR A 108 -8.45 -6.88 1.76
N THR A 109 -7.46 -7.11 0.89
CA THR A 109 -6.08 -6.71 1.15
C THR A 109 -5.86 -5.28 0.67
N TYR A 110 -5.23 -4.48 1.52
CA TYR A 110 -4.90 -3.08 1.29
C TYR A 110 -3.39 -2.85 1.36
N THR A 111 -2.90 -1.97 0.50
CA THR A 111 -1.54 -1.42 0.55
C THR A 111 -1.60 0.05 0.97
N VAL A 112 -0.63 0.45 1.79
CA VAL A 112 -0.50 1.81 2.33
C VAL A 112 0.89 2.33 2.02
N ASP A 113 0.96 3.43 1.29
CA ASP A 113 2.17 4.20 1.02
C ASP A 113 2.07 5.56 1.71
N ALA A 114 2.93 5.82 2.69
CA ALA A 114 2.92 7.05 3.46
C ALA A 114 4.25 7.79 3.37
N VAL A 115 4.17 9.10 3.16
CA VAL A 115 5.32 9.99 3.00
C VAL A 115 5.19 11.14 4.00
N ALA A 116 6.25 11.42 4.75
CA ALA A 116 6.35 12.58 5.62
C ALA A 116 7.62 13.40 5.33
N LYS A 117 7.58 14.68 5.65
CA LYS A 117 8.73 15.58 5.62
C LYS A 117 9.05 16.09 7.03
N ASP A 118 10.33 16.21 7.36
CA ASP A 118 10.78 16.86 8.59
C ASP A 118 10.93 18.38 8.42
N ALA A 119 11.37 19.08 9.47
CA ALA A 119 11.54 20.53 9.47
C ALA A 119 12.61 21.03 8.48
N GLN A 120 13.52 20.15 8.07
CA GLN A 120 14.58 20.40 7.11
C GLN A 120 14.12 20.07 5.67
N GLY A 121 12.87 19.64 5.49
CA GLY A 121 12.30 19.24 4.20
C GLY A 121 12.73 17.86 3.74
N LEU A 122 13.45 17.08 4.56
CA LEU A 122 13.90 15.74 4.22
C LEU A 122 12.75 14.74 4.35
N THR A 123 12.66 13.83 3.39
CA THR A 123 11.55 12.87 3.27
C THR A 123 11.82 11.57 4.02
N ALA A 124 10.79 11.07 4.71
CA ALA A 124 10.70 9.71 5.22
C ALA A 124 9.49 9.00 4.59
N THR A 125 9.68 7.76 4.17
CA THR A 125 8.62 6.93 3.56
C THR A 125 8.39 5.67 4.38
N LYS A 126 7.14 5.22 4.46
CA LYS A 126 6.76 3.96 5.08
C LYS A 126 5.72 3.24 4.21
N HIS A 127 5.87 1.93 4.11
CA HIS A 127 4.97 1.05 3.40
C HIS A 127 4.41 0.01 4.36
N ALA A 128 3.16 -0.39 4.15
CA ALA A 128 2.55 -1.51 4.87
C ALA A 128 1.43 -2.13 4.03
N THR A 129 1.19 -3.41 4.24
CA THR A 129 0.07 -4.17 3.69
C THR A 129 -0.71 -4.81 4.84
N PHE A 130 -2.04 -4.91 4.73
CA PHE A 130 -2.84 -5.66 5.69
C PHE A 130 -4.11 -6.21 5.01
N THR A 131 -4.77 -7.17 5.65
CA THR A 131 -6.01 -7.79 5.17
C THR A 131 -7.11 -7.66 6.21
N THR A 132 -8.26 -7.14 5.79
CA THR A 132 -9.44 -7.02 6.65
C THR A 132 -10.07 -8.37 6.96
N LEU A 133 -10.86 -8.41 8.04
CA LEU A 133 -11.58 -9.61 8.45
C LEU A 133 -12.50 -10.14 7.35
N ARG A 134 -12.66 -11.47 7.32
CA ARG A 134 -13.66 -12.16 6.51
C ARG A 134 -14.80 -12.61 7.42
N PRO A 135 -16.00 -12.04 7.30
CA PRO A 135 -17.16 -12.50 8.06
C PRO A 135 -17.50 -13.93 7.66
N LYS A 136 -17.88 -14.78 8.64
CA LYS A 136 -18.42 -16.12 8.36
C LYS A 136 -19.81 -16.04 7.71
N ASN A 137 -20.59 -15.04 8.10
CA ASN A 137 -21.92 -14.75 7.59
C ASN A 137 -22.10 -13.24 7.50
N THR A 138 -22.94 -12.79 6.58
CA THR A 138 -23.46 -11.42 6.50
C THR A 138 -24.97 -11.45 6.71
N PHE A 139 -25.55 -10.32 7.11
CA PHE A 139 -26.99 -10.15 7.29
C PHE A 139 -27.40 -8.77 6.74
N LEU A 140 -28.69 -8.64 6.41
CA LEU A 140 -29.30 -7.39 6.00
C LEU A 140 -30.36 -7.00 7.05
N GLY A 141 -30.39 -5.73 7.43
CA GLY A 141 -31.47 -5.14 8.21
C GLY A 141 -32.42 -4.37 7.30
N VAL A 142 -33.72 -4.62 7.43
CA VAL A 142 -34.80 -3.88 6.77
C VAL A 142 -35.58 -3.15 7.86
N TYR A 143 -35.83 -1.86 7.66
CA TYR A 143 -36.57 -1.06 8.62
C TYR A 143 -37.99 -0.78 8.13
N THR A 144 -38.91 -0.58 9.07
CA THR A 144 -40.30 -0.22 8.82
C THR A 144 -40.72 0.82 9.85
N PRO A 145 -41.49 1.86 9.48
CA PRO A 145 -41.91 2.19 8.12
C PRO A 145 -40.75 2.66 7.24
N GLU A 146 -40.92 2.54 5.92
CA GLU A 146 -39.92 2.98 4.95
C GLU A 146 -39.78 4.52 4.96
N ASP A 147 -38.60 5.02 4.58
CA ASP A 147 -38.36 6.46 4.48
C ASP A 147 -39.39 7.13 3.56
N GLY A 148 -39.91 8.28 3.99
CA GLY A 148 -40.98 9.01 3.30
C GLY A 148 -42.42 8.48 3.53
N SER A 149 -42.62 7.43 4.33
CA SER A 149 -43.97 6.94 4.66
C SER A 149 -44.74 7.90 5.56
N THR A 150 -46.03 8.14 5.27
CA THR A 150 -46.95 8.79 6.21
C THR A 150 -47.61 7.76 7.10
N VAL A 151 -47.41 7.88 8.41
CA VAL A 151 -47.87 6.89 9.40
C VAL A 151 -48.63 7.55 10.55
N GLY A 152 -49.52 6.80 11.20
CA GLY A 152 -50.25 7.26 12.38
C GLY A 152 -49.36 7.31 13.64
N VAL A 153 -49.79 8.07 14.65
CA VAL A 153 -49.02 8.36 15.88
C VAL A 153 -48.64 7.15 16.76
N GLY A 154 -49.16 5.96 16.46
CA GLY A 154 -48.90 4.74 17.21
C GLY A 154 -48.06 3.70 16.46
N MET A 155 -47.55 3.99 15.26
CA MET A 155 -46.78 3.02 14.49
C MET A 155 -45.34 2.89 15.03
N PRO A 156 -44.87 1.68 15.39
CA PRO A 156 -43.50 1.48 15.86
C PRO A 156 -42.50 1.49 14.70
N VAL A 157 -41.25 1.83 15.03
CA VAL A 157 -40.11 1.57 14.15
C VAL A 157 -39.60 0.17 14.44
N SER A 158 -39.57 -0.68 13.42
CA SER A 158 -39.12 -2.06 13.51
C SER A 158 -37.92 -2.29 12.61
N LEU A 159 -36.92 -3.03 13.11
CA LEU A 159 -35.82 -3.55 12.30
C LEU A 159 -35.94 -5.07 12.21
N HIS A 160 -35.97 -5.58 10.98
CA HIS A 160 -36.00 -6.99 10.67
C HIS A 160 -34.68 -7.42 10.02
N PHE A 161 -34.05 -8.44 10.58
CA PHE A 161 -32.80 -8.97 10.05
C PHE A 161 -33.04 -10.26 9.27
N THR A 162 -32.31 -10.46 8.17
CA THR A 162 -32.40 -11.70 7.36
C THR A 162 -31.89 -12.93 8.09
N ARG A 163 -31.24 -12.76 9.27
CA ARG A 163 -30.71 -13.83 10.12
C ARG A 163 -30.84 -13.43 11.59
N GLY A 164 -30.84 -14.42 12.48
CA GLY A 164 -30.81 -14.18 13.93
C GLY A 164 -29.53 -13.47 14.36
N ILE A 165 -29.68 -12.50 15.28
CA ILE A 165 -28.58 -11.68 15.82
C ILE A 165 -28.19 -12.22 17.18
N THR A 166 -26.93 -12.65 17.32
CA THR A 166 -26.41 -13.23 18.56
C THR A 166 -26.07 -12.19 19.63
N HIS A 167 -25.75 -10.96 19.22
CA HIS A 167 -25.42 -9.85 20.12
C HIS A 167 -26.25 -8.60 19.73
N PRO A 168 -27.55 -8.55 20.08
CA PRO A 168 -28.43 -7.44 19.71
C PRO A 168 -27.93 -6.08 20.21
N ALA A 169 -27.33 -6.06 21.42
CA ALA A 169 -26.80 -4.84 22.03
C ALA A 169 -25.69 -4.17 21.20
N ASP A 170 -24.97 -4.89 20.33
CA ASP A 170 -23.95 -4.28 19.48
C ASP A 170 -24.55 -3.69 18.20
N VAL A 171 -25.73 -4.17 17.78
CA VAL A 171 -26.52 -3.57 16.70
C VAL A 171 -27.18 -2.27 17.18
N GLU A 172 -27.68 -2.24 18.41
CA GLU A 172 -28.34 -1.06 19.00
C GLU A 172 -27.39 0.12 19.26
N LYS A 173 -26.09 -0.14 19.41
CA LYS A 173 -25.06 0.90 19.60
C LYS A 173 -24.52 1.49 18.29
N GLY A 174 -24.74 0.78 17.17
CA GLY A 174 -24.20 1.14 15.86
C GLY A 174 -24.87 2.37 15.28
#